data_AF-A0A5B1LJQ5-F1
#
_entry.id   AF-A0A5B1LJQ5-F1
#
_cell.length_a   1.000
_cell.length_b   1.000
_cell.length_c   1.000
_cell.angle_alpha   90.00
_cell.angle_beta   90.00
_cell.angle_gamma   90.00
#
_symmetry.space_group_name_H-M   'P 1'
#
loop_
_entity.id
_entity.type
_entity.pdbx_description
1 polymer ?
#
loop_
_entity_poly.entity_id
_entity_poly.type
_entity_poly.pdbx_seq_one_letter_code
_entity_poly.pdbx_strand_id
1 'polypeptide(L)'
;MAATWCAGTALLRRSLATEPGSREFYVSTAVVAGVWGTGHAVAGGEARPGGGLRHSVVTPLAVSAGAFATFYGGALVARRIPPLDAAIGRVLAYAVEGDTRLVLVTTLANGVGEELFFRGAWYDALGGRHPVLSSTLAHAASTSATGNPALTLAAVVMGGLFGLQRRSSGGVVAPAITHLTWSALMVRFVTPLYRRRGRGELAAG
;
A
#
# COMPACT_ATOMS: atom_id res chain seq x y z
N MET A 1 -5.73 -17.93 7.93
CA MET A 1 -6.17 -16.70 7.22
C MET A 1 -6.84 -15.68 8.13
N ALA A 2 -7.95 -15.99 8.82
CA ALA A 2 -8.60 -15.02 9.72
C ALA A 2 -7.65 -14.51 10.83
N ALA A 3 -6.90 -15.42 11.46
CA ALA A 3 -5.88 -15.06 12.46
C ALA A 3 -4.80 -14.12 11.88
N THR A 4 -4.29 -14.43 10.67
CA THR A 4 -3.35 -13.55 9.96
C THR A 4 -3.96 -12.18 9.70
N TRP A 5 -5.20 -12.12 9.20
CA TRP A 5 -5.92 -10.88 8.94
C TRP A 5 -6.07 -10.03 10.19
N CYS A 6 -6.52 -10.63 11.30
CA CYS A 6 -6.65 -9.93 12.58
C CYS A 6 -5.29 -9.44 13.10
N ALA A 7 -4.28 -10.30 13.11
CA ALA A 7 -2.95 -9.97 13.62
C ALA A 7 -2.28 -8.87 12.78
N GLY A 8 -2.28 -9.02 11.45
CA GLY A 8 -1.73 -8.04 10.53
C GLY A 8 -2.47 -6.70 10.60
N THR A 9 -3.80 -6.71 10.75
CA THR A 9 -4.60 -5.48 10.94
C THR A 9 -4.24 -4.77 12.25
N ALA A 10 -4.16 -5.50 13.37
CA ALA A 10 -3.82 -4.93 14.67
C ALA A 10 -2.39 -4.36 14.68
N LEU A 11 -1.43 -5.08 14.08
CA LEU A 11 -0.05 -4.63 13.94
C LEU A 11 0.08 -3.43 12.99
N LEU A 12 -0.65 -3.42 11.88
CA LEU A 12 -0.67 -2.29 10.94
C LEU A 12 -1.18 -1.03 11.64
N ARG A 13 -2.33 -1.12 12.32
CA ARG A 13 -2.87 -0.03 13.15
C ARG A 13 -1.84 0.45 14.17
N ARG A 14 -1.21 -0.47 14.91
CA ARG A 14 -0.20 -0.11 15.92
C ARG A 14 1.01 0.57 15.28
N SER A 15 1.52 0.06 14.16
CA SER A 15 2.70 0.60 13.48
C SER A 15 2.49 2.05 13.06
N LEU A 16 1.31 2.39 12.53
CA LEU A 16 0.94 3.76 12.14
C LEU A 16 0.39 4.62 13.30
N ALA A 17 0.49 4.13 14.53
CA ALA A 17 0.30 4.91 15.75
C ALA A 17 1.64 5.22 16.45
N THR A 18 2.76 4.67 15.96
CA THR A 18 4.10 4.96 16.49
C THR A 18 4.64 6.30 15.99
N GLU A 19 5.64 6.84 16.67
CA GLU A 19 6.33 8.06 16.27
C GLU A 19 7.04 7.87 14.91
N PRO A 20 6.84 8.81 13.95
CA PRO A 20 7.56 8.83 12.69
C PRO A 20 9.07 8.70 12.86
N GLY A 21 9.70 7.84 12.05
CA GLY A 21 11.16 7.66 12.08
C GLY A 21 11.70 6.83 13.24
N SER A 22 10.85 6.39 14.19
CA SER A 22 11.27 5.57 15.32
C SER A 22 11.69 4.15 14.91
N ARG A 23 12.53 3.50 15.72
CA ARG A 23 12.87 2.08 15.55
C ARG A 23 11.63 1.18 15.64
N GLU A 24 10.69 1.52 16.51
CA GLU A 24 9.44 0.76 16.66
C GLU A 24 8.62 0.79 15.37
N PHE A 25 8.54 1.93 14.68
CA PHE A 25 7.89 2.04 13.37
C PHE A 25 8.49 1.06 12.35
N TYR A 26 9.81 1.08 12.14
CA TYR A 26 10.44 0.24 11.12
C TYR A 26 10.32 -1.25 11.44
N VAL A 27 10.50 -1.63 12.71
CA VAL A 27 10.39 -3.03 13.13
C VAL A 27 8.94 -3.50 13.00
N SER A 28 7.97 -2.74 13.51
CA SER A 28 6.56 -3.13 13.45
C SER A 28 6.05 -3.22 12.01
N THR A 29 6.39 -2.26 11.14
CA THR A 29 6.02 -2.33 9.71
C THR A 29 6.69 -3.48 8.98
N ALA A 30 7.94 -3.82 9.28
CA ALA A 30 8.58 -5.01 8.74
C ALA A 30 7.89 -6.30 9.23
N VAL A 31 7.47 -6.35 10.50
CA VAL A 31 6.71 -7.49 11.04
C VAL A 31 5.34 -7.62 10.37
N VAL A 32 4.64 -6.51 10.06
CA VAL A 32 3.38 -6.54 9.30
C VAL A 32 3.58 -7.23 7.94
N ALA A 33 4.62 -6.82 7.19
CA ALA A 33 4.97 -7.47 5.92
C ALA A 33 5.24 -8.98 6.10
N GLY A 34 5.98 -9.34 7.15
CA GLY A 34 6.25 -10.74 7.50
C GLY A 34 5.00 -11.54 7.86
N VAL A 35 4.05 -10.95 8.59
CA VAL A 35 2.76 -11.58 8.93
C VAL A 35 1.95 -11.87 7.67
N TRP A 36 1.88 -10.92 6.74
CA TRP A 36 1.19 -11.13 5.47
C TRP A 36 1.85 -12.23 4.63
N GLY A 37 3.17 -12.18 4.47
CA GLY A 37 3.92 -13.21 3.74
C GLY A 37 3.79 -14.60 4.39
N THR A 38 3.86 -14.68 5.71
CA THR A 38 3.69 -15.94 6.45
C THR A 38 2.28 -16.50 6.29
N GLY A 39 1.26 -15.63 6.35
CA GLY A 39 -0.12 -16.05 6.11
C GLY A 39 -0.35 -16.58 4.69
N HIS A 40 0.35 -16.04 3.69
CA HIS A 40 0.35 -16.59 2.34
C HIS A 40 1.01 -17.97 2.28
N ALA A 41 2.21 -18.11 2.84
CA ALA A 41 2.96 -19.36 2.83
C ALA A 41 2.22 -20.49 3.56
N VAL A 42 1.67 -20.21 4.75
CA VAL A 42 0.88 -21.19 5.53
C VAL A 42 -0.40 -21.60 4.82
N ALA A 43 -0.96 -20.73 3.98
CA ALA A 43 -2.12 -21.06 3.14
C ALA A 43 -1.76 -21.87 1.88
N GLY A 44 -0.49 -22.24 1.69
CA GLY A 44 -0.01 -22.95 0.50
C GLY A 44 0.06 -22.06 -0.75
N GLY A 45 0.17 -20.74 -0.57
CA GLY A 45 0.21 -19.79 -1.67
C GLY A 45 1.49 -19.90 -2.51
N GLU A 46 1.33 -19.83 -3.82
CA GLU A 46 2.45 -19.72 -4.77
C GLU A 46 2.47 -18.33 -5.41
N ALA A 47 3.64 -17.71 -5.45
CA ALA A 47 3.86 -16.45 -6.16
C ALA A 47 3.97 -16.69 -7.67
N ARG A 48 2.83 -16.96 -8.32
CA ARG A 48 2.80 -17.30 -9.75
C ARG A 48 3.06 -16.06 -10.61
N PRO A 49 4.04 -16.11 -11.54
CA PRO A 49 4.07 -15.20 -12.67
C PRO A 49 2.80 -15.46 -13.49
N GLY A 50 1.98 -14.43 -13.68
CA GLY A 50 0.85 -14.52 -14.60
C GLY A 50 1.30 -14.75 -16.06
N GLY A 51 0.36 -14.75 -17.01
CA GLY A 51 0.64 -14.88 -18.45
C GLY A 51 1.76 -13.94 -18.96
N GLY A 52 2.30 -14.23 -20.15
CA GLY A 52 3.62 -13.80 -20.65
C GLY A 52 4.09 -12.35 -20.45
N LEU A 53 5.38 -12.09 -20.71
CA LEU A 53 6.14 -10.88 -20.31
C LEU A 53 5.42 -9.52 -20.41
N ARG A 54 4.62 -9.28 -21.46
CA ARG A 54 3.83 -8.04 -21.62
C ARG A 54 2.80 -7.84 -20.51
N HIS A 55 2.13 -8.90 -20.08
CA HIS A 55 1.17 -8.89 -18.98
C HIS A 55 1.87 -8.94 -17.62
N SER A 56 3.05 -9.57 -17.54
CA SER A 56 3.76 -9.69 -16.27
C SER A 56 4.56 -8.44 -15.88
N VAL A 57 5.05 -7.62 -16.83
CA VAL A 57 5.97 -6.49 -16.50
C VAL A 57 5.53 -5.16 -17.12
N VAL A 58 5.43 -5.08 -18.45
CA VAL A 58 5.21 -3.80 -19.15
C VAL A 58 3.85 -3.18 -18.79
N THR A 59 2.79 -3.98 -18.83
CA THR A 59 1.43 -3.51 -18.52
C THR A 59 1.31 -3.03 -17.06
N PRO A 60 1.78 -3.78 -16.04
CA PRO A 60 1.88 -3.30 -14.66
C PRO A 60 2.59 -1.96 -14.49
N LEU A 61 3.73 -1.76 -15.15
CA LEU A 61 4.48 -0.50 -15.07
C LEU A 61 3.70 0.67 -15.67
N ALA A 62 3.07 0.48 -16.83
CA ALA A 62 2.25 1.51 -17.47
C ALA A 62 1.02 1.87 -16.62
N VAL A 63 0.33 0.86 -16.09
CA VAL A 63 -0.81 1.03 -15.17
C VAL A 63 -0.36 1.76 -13.90
N SER A 64 0.80 1.41 -13.35
CA SER A 64 1.37 2.05 -12.18
C SER A 64 1.67 3.52 -12.41
N ALA A 65 2.26 3.87 -13.56
CA ALA A 65 2.52 5.26 -13.93
C ALA A 65 1.22 6.07 -14.05
N GLY A 66 0.18 5.50 -14.66
CA GLY A 66 -1.14 6.12 -14.75
C GLY A 66 -1.78 6.33 -13.37
N ALA A 67 -1.79 5.28 -12.53
CA ALA A 67 -2.31 5.36 -11.17
C ALA A 67 -1.54 6.39 -10.34
N PHE A 68 -0.21 6.42 -10.44
CA PHE A 68 0.62 7.42 -9.77
C PHE A 68 0.26 8.84 -10.25
N ALA A 69 0.14 9.08 -11.56
CA ALA A 69 -0.22 10.39 -12.09
C ALA A 69 -1.59 10.86 -11.55
N THR A 70 -2.58 9.96 -11.46
CA THR A 70 -3.89 10.26 -10.86
C THR A 70 -3.77 10.63 -9.39
N PHE A 71 -3.05 9.84 -8.58
CA PHE A 71 -2.88 10.12 -7.15
C PHE A 71 -2.03 11.37 -6.89
N TYR A 72 -1.02 11.62 -7.72
CA TYR A 72 -0.19 12.83 -7.65
C TYR A 72 -1.03 14.08 -7.95
N GLY A 73 -1.84 14.05 -9.02
CA GLY A 73 -2.80 15.12 -9.33
C GLY A 73 -3.81 15.32 -8.20
N GLY A 74 -4.36 14.22 -7.67
CA GLY A 74 -5.25 14.23 -6.50
C GLY A 74 -4.60 14.87 -5.27
N ALA A 75 -3.32 14.58 -5.00
CA ALA A 75 -2.57 15.20 -3.91
C ALA A 75 -2.40 16.71 -4.10
N LEU A 76 -2.17 17.19 -5.33
CA LEU A 76 -2.08 18.62 -5.62
C LEU A 76 -3.40 19.35 -5.31
N VAL A 77 -4.54 18.74 -5.62
CA VAL A 77 -5.87 19.27 -5.30
C VAL A 77 -6.15 19.17 -3.79
N ALA A 78 -5.86 18.01 -3.18
CA ALA A 78 -6.09 17.73 -1.77
C ALA A 78 -5.38 18.72 -0.84
N ARG A 79 -4.22 19.25 -1.25
CA ARG A 79 -3.50 20.32 -0.53
C ARG A 79 -4.29 21.63 -0.36
N ARG A 80 -5.40 21.80 -1.09
CA ARG A 80 -6.31 22.94 -0.95
C ARG A 80 -7.51 22.63 -0.05
N ILE A 81 -7.65 21.39 0.42
CA ILE A 81 -8.78 20.91 1.21
C ILE A 81 -8.22 20.45 2.57
N PRO A 82 -8.36 21.25 3.65
CA PRO A 82 -7.70 21.00 4.93
C PRO A 82 -7.82 19.56 5.49
N PRO A 83 -9.00 18.90 5.50
CA PRO A 83 -9.09 17.54 6.02
C PRO A 83 -8.31 16.51 5.17
N LEU A 84 -8.26 16.70 3.85
CA LEU A 84 -7.50 15.82 2.95
C LEU A 84 -6.00 16.08 3.03
N ASP A 85 -5.61 17.35 3.11
CA ASP A 85 -4.22 17.75 3.31
C ASP A 85 -3.65 17.14 4.59
N ALA A 86 -4.40 17.24 5.70
CA ALA A 86 -4.02 16.65 6.98
C ALA A 86 -3.94 15.11 6.91
N ALA A 87 -4.89 14.45 6.23
CA ALA A 87 -4.87 12.99 6.10
C ALA A 87 -3.65 12.49 5.32
N ILE A 88 -3.32 13.13 4.19
CA ILE A 88 -2.15 12.76 3.39
C ILE A 88 -0.86 13.14 4.13
N GLY A 89 -0.81 14.32 4.75
CA GLY A 89 0.32 14.81 5.52
C GLY A 89 0.71 13.87 6.66
N ARG A 90 -0.26 13.36 7.44
CA ARG A 90 0.00 12.40 8.53
C ARG A 90 0.72 11.13 8.08
N VAL A 91 0.39 10.63 6.88
CA VAL A 91 1.05 9.43 6.34
C VAL A 91 2.43 9.74 5.79
N LEU A 92 2.56 10.86 5.10
CA LEU A 92 3.85 11.26 4.55
C LEU A 92 4.82 11.72 5.64
N ALA A 93 4.36 12.10 6.83
CA ALA A 93 5.19 12.42 7.99
C ALA A 93 6.23 11.32 8.27
N TYR A 94 5.84 10.04 8.18
CA TYR A 94 6.76 8.89 8.29
C TYR A 94 7.95 8.98 7.33
N ALA A 95 7.72 9.42 6.08
CA ALA A 95 8.77 9.60 5.07
C ALA A 95 9.48 10.96 5.15
N VAL A 96 8.82 11.99 5.69
CA VAL A 96 9.36 13.35 5.82
C VAL A 96 10.34 13.42 6.98
N GLU A 97 9.95 12.91 8.14
CA GLU A 97 10.65 12.94 9.43
C GLU A 97 11.60 11.74 9.60
N GLY A 98 11.22 10.57 9.06
CA GLY A 98 12.05 9.38 9.08
C GLY A 98 13.12 9.31 8.00
N ASP A 99 13.90 8.23 8.02
CA ASP A 99 14.82 7.88 6.94
C ASP A 99 14.00 7.42 5.74
N THR A 100 13.98 8.24 4.69
CA THR A 100 13.24 7.96 3.46
C THR A 100 13.62 6.62 2.82
N ARG A 101 14.86 6.13 2.98
CA ARG A 101 15.28 4.82 2.45
C ARG A 101 14.68 3.69 3.27
N LEU A 102 14.69 3.78 4.60
CA LEU A 102 14.07 2.76 5.45
C LEU A 102 12.56 2.72 5.24
N VAL A 103 11.91 3.88 5.13
CA VAL A 103 10.48 3.97 4.81
C VAL A 103 10.18 3.36 3.44
N LEU A 104 11.02 3.62 2.43
CA LEU A 104 10.86 3.01 1.12
C LEU A 104 10.96 1.48 1.22
N VAL A 105 11.99 0.95 1.90
CA VAL A 105 12.18 -0.49 2.07
C VAL A 105 10.99 -1.13 2.79
N THR A 106 10.52 -0.56 3.90
CA THR A 106 9.38 -1.12 4.64
C THR A 106 8.08 -0.98 3.85
N THR A 107 7.88 0.11 3.11
CA THR A 107 6.71 0.28 2.23
C THR A 107 6.70 -0.77 1.11
N LEU A 108 7.84 -1.01 0.47
CA LEU A 108 7.97 -2.05 -0.57
C LEU A 108 7.75 -3.45 0.01
N ALA A 109 8.33 -3.75 1.17
CA ALA A 109 8.12 -5.02 1.84
C ALA A 109 6.63 -5.25 2.19
N ASN A 110 5.95 -4.22 2.69
CA ASN A 110 4.51 -4.28 2.94
C ASN A 110 3.73 -4.49 1.65
N GLY A 111 4.05 -3.77 0.57
CA GLY A 111 3.41 -3.97 -0.72
C GLY A 111 3.52 -5.42 -1.22
N VAL A 112 4.70 -6.05 -1.11
CA VAL A 112 4.84 -7.49 -1.42
C VAL A 112 3.97 -8.35 -0.50
N GLY A 113 4.06 -8.14 0.81
CA GLY A 113 3.30 -8.92 1.79
C GLY A 113 1.79 -8.83 1.55
N GLU A 114 1.27 -7.63 1.36
CA GLU A 114 -0.14 -7.36 1.08
C GLU A 114 -0.61 -8.04 -0.21
N GLU A 115 0.16 -8.00 -1.29
CA GLU A 115 -0.23 -8.70 -2.53
C GLU A 115 -0.21 -10.22 -2.36
N LEU A 116 0.79 -10.77 -1.66
CA LEU A 116 0.84 -12.20 -1.35
C LEU A 116 -0.40 -12.62 -0.53
N PHE A 117 -0.74 -11.87 0.50
CA PHE A 117 -1.84 -12.22 1.37
C PHE A 117 -3.20 -11.96 0.72
N PHE A 118 -3.47 -10.73 0.29
CA PHE A 118 -4.81 -10.35 -0.19
C PHE A 118 -5.09 -10.81 -1.62
N ARG A 119 -4.10 -10.76 -2.53
CA ARG A 119 -4.27 -11.13 -3.96
C ARG A 119 -3.81 -12.55 -4.24
N GLY A 120 -3.08 -13.17 -3.31
CA GLY A 120 -2.80 -14.60 -3.29
C GLY A 120 -3.78 -15.36 -2.39
N ALA A 121 -3.41 -15.55 -1.12
CA ALA A 121 -4.09 -16.49 -0.23
C ALA A 121 -5.58 -16.17 -0.02
N TRP A 122 -5.91 -14.92 0.29
CA TRP A 122 -7.31 -14.51 0.49
C TRP A 122 -8.11 -14.58 -0.80
N TYR A 123 -7.54 -14.11 -1.92
CA TYR A 123 -8.19 -14.13 -3.22
C TYR A 123 -8.54 -15.56 -3.65
N ASP A 124 -7.61 -16.48 -3.48
CA ASP A 124 -7.76 -17.88 -3.90
C ASP A 124 -8.69 -18.66 -2.94
N ALA A 125 -8.58 -18.45 -1.63
CA ALA A 125 -9.30 -19.26 -0.63
C ALA A 125 -10.65 -18.68 -0.16
N LEU A 126 -10.81 -17.34 -0.14
CA LEU A 126 -12.03 -16.65 0.34
C LEU A 126 -12.69 -15.78 -0.74
N GLY A 127 -12.16 -15.83 -1.97
CA GLY A 127 -12.71 -15.04 -3.05
C GLY A 127 -14.09 -15.50 -3.54
N GLY A 128 -14.36 -16.81 -3.45
CA GLY A 128 -15.62 -17.40 -3.89
C GLY A 128 -15.99 -16.96 -5.31
N ARG A 129 -17.23 -16.46 -5.48
CA ARG A 129 -17.73 -15.90 -6.75
C ARG A 129 -17.22 -14.49 -7.07
N HIS A 130 -16.73 -13.74 -6.08
CA HIS A 130 -16.35 -12.33 -6.22
C HIS A 130 -14.95 -12.04 -5.65
N PRO A 131 -13.89 -12.70 -6.16
CA PRO A 131 -12.57 -12.66 -5.54
C PRO A 131 -11.92 -11.26 -5.57
N VAL A 132 -12.16 -10.48 -6.62
CA VAL A 132 -11.72 -9.07 -6.72
C VAL A 132 -12.35 -8.21 -5.62
N LEU A 133 -13.66 -8.32 -5.43
CA LEU A 133 -14.37 -7.53 -4.42
C LEU A 133 -13.99 -7.97 -3.01
N SER A 134 -14.00 -9.28 -2.73
CA SER A 134 -13.67 -9.86 -1.43
C SER A 134 -12.27 -9.43 -0.95
N SER A 135 -11.25 -9.61 -1.78
CA SER A 135 -9.87 -9.20 -1.45
C SER A 135 -9.70 -7.68 -1.30
N THR A 136 -10.45 -6.90 -2.08
CA THR A 136 -10.44 -5.42 -1.97
C THR A 136 -11.06 -4.95 -0.67
N LEU A 137 -12.22 -5.49 -0.29
CA LEU A 137 -12.88 -5.15 0.96
C LEU A 137 -12.07 -5.61 2.17
N ALA A 138 -11.46 -6.80 2.11
CA ALA A 138 -10.59 -7.28 3.18
C ALA A 138 -9.35 -6.40 3.38
N HIS A 139 -8.74 -5.96 2.29
CA HIS A 139 -7.62 -5.03 2.33
C HIS A 139 -8.07 -3.67 2.88
N ALA A 140 -9.09 -3.05 2.28
CA ALA A 140 -9.62 -1.76 2.72
C ALA A 140 -10.05 -1.76 4.19
N ALA A 141 -10.71 -2.83 4.66
CA ALA A 141 -11.08 -2.99 6.06
C ALA A 141 -9.85 -3.04 6.98
N SER A 142 -8.81 -3.78 6.61
CA SER A 142 -7.55 -3.82 7.36
C SER A 142 -6.88 -2.43 7.41
N THR A 143 -6.76 -1.76 6.26
CA THR A 143 -6.19 -0.43 6.16
C THR A 143 -7.01 0.62 6.90
N SER A 144 -8.34 0.48 6.97
CA SER A 144 -9.21 1.40 7.71
C SER A 144 -8.92 1.47 9.20
N ALA A 145 -8.38 0.38 9.78
CA ALA A 145 -7.97 0.34 11.19
C ALA A 145 -6.86 1.36 11.52
N THR A 146 -6.14 1.86 10.51
CA THR A 146 -5.13 2.92 10.67
C THR A 146 -5.74 4.28 11.00
N GLY A 147 -7.06 4.45 10.83
CA GLY A 147 -7.75 5.72 11.04
C GLY A 147 -7.42 6.78 9.99
N ASN A 148 -6.74 6.41 8.89
CA ASN A 148 -6.41 7.34 7.82
C ASN A 148 -7.37 7.18 6.63
N PRO A 149 -8.25 8.17 6.36
CA PRO A 149 -9.20 8.08 5.26
C PRO A 149 -8.52 8.10 3.88
N ALA A 150 -7.37 8.76 3.74
CA ALA A 150 -6.62 8.77 2.49
C ALA A 150 -6.03 7.39 2.17
N LEU A 151 -5.47 6.69 3.17
CA LEU A 151 -5.00 5.30 2.98
C LEU A 151 -6.16 4.36 2.68
N THR A 152 -7.29 4.54 3.36
CA THR A 152 -8.45 3.68 3.15
C THR A 152 -9.00 3.83 1.74
N LEU A 153 -9.13 5.07 1.26
CA LEU A 153 -9.51 5.34 -0.13
C LEU A 153 -8.50 4.76 -1.11
N ALA A 154 -7.20 4.92 -0.84
CA ALA A 154 -6.15 4.32 -1.66
C ALA A 154 -6.27 2.79 -1.70
N ALA A 155 -6.53 2.13 -0.57
CA ALA A 155 -6.70 0.68 -0.49
C ALA A 155 -7.94 0.18 -1.25
N VAL A 156 -9.03 0.95 -1.29
CA VAL A 156 -10.20 0.61 -2.11
C VAL A 156 -9.86 0.71 -3.60
N VAL A 157 -9.33 1.85 -4.04
CA VAL A 157 -9.06 2.11 -5.47
C VAL A 157 -7.96 1.18 -5.99
N MET A 158 -6.81 1.19 -5.32
CA MET A 158 -5.66 0.37 -5.71
C MET A 158 -5.93 -1.11 -5.48
N GLY A 159 -6.63 -1.46 -4.39
CA GLY A 159 -7.01 -2.84 -4.15
C GLY A 159 -7.91 -3.41 -5.26
N GLY A 160 -8.88 -2.62 -5.73
CA GLY A 160 -9.70 -2.99 -6.88
C GLY A 160 -8.87 -3.17 -8.14
N LEU A 161 -7.97 -2.22 -8.44
CA LEU A 161 -7.03 -2.29 -9.55
C LEU A 161 -6.17 -3.55 -9.50
N PHE A 162 -5.56 -3.84 -8.35
CA PHE A 162 -4.71 -5.01 -8.14
C PHE A 162 -5.50 -6.32 -8.26
N GLY A 163 -6.73 -6.35 -7.76
CA GLY A 163 -7.63 -7.50 -7.93
C GLY A 163 -7.98 -7.75 -9.40
N LEU A 164 -8.25 -6.69 -10.17
CA LEU A 164 -8.48 -6.79 -11.61
C LEU A 164 -7.23 -7.26 -12.36
N GLN A 165 -6.05 -6.73 -12.00
CA GLN A 165 -4.77 -7.17 -12.55
C GLN A 165 -4.53 -8.65 -12.25
N ARG A 166 -4.69 -9.07 -10.99
CA ARG A 166 -4.60 -10.48 -10.56
C ARG A 166 -5.53 -11.39 -11.35
N ARG A 167 -6.76 -10.95 -11.63
CA ARG A 167 -7.72 -11.68 -12.45
C ARG A 167 -7.28 -11.81 -13.90
N SER A 168 -6.75 -10.73 -14.49
CA SER A 168 -6.31 -10.70 -15.89
C SER A 168 -5.00 -11.44 -16.13
N SER A 169 -4.07 -11.39 -15.16
CA SER A 169 -2.74 -11.99 -15.28
C SER A 169 -2.74 -13.46 -14.86
N GLY A 170 -3.61 -13.85 -13.92
CA GLY A 170 -3.60 -15.19 -13.33
C GLY A 170 -2.62 -15.35 -12.16
N GLY A 171 -1.91 -14.29 -11.75
CA GLY A 171 -0.93 -14.36 -10.66
C GLY A 171 -0.65 -13.02 -9.97
N VAL A 172 0.08 -13.08 -8.84
CA VAL A 172 0.32 -11.92 -7.96
C VAL A 172 1.48 -11.03 -8.41
N VAL A 173 2.30 -11.47 -9.38
CA VAL A 173 3.47 -10.71 -9.83
C VAL A 173 3.08 -9.39 -10.50
N ALA A 174 2.05 -9.39 -11.36
CA ALA A 174 1.57 -8.19 -12.04
C ALA A 174 1.05 -7.10 -11.07
N PRO A 175 0.14 -7.40 -10.12
CA PRO A 175 -0.26 -6.42 -9.13
C PRO A 175 0.89 -6.03 -8.19
N ALA A 176 1.79 -6.95 -7.82
CA ALA A 176 2.97 -6.63 -7.01
C ALA A 176 3.87 -5.60 -7.70
N ILE A 177 4.20 -5.76 -8.99
CA ILE A 177 4.98 -4.75 -9.72
C ILE A 177 4.27 -3.40 -9.74
N THR A 178 2.96 -3.40 -9.94
CA THR A 178 2.16 -2.17 -9.94
C THR A 178 2.21 -1.47 -8.59
N HIS A 179 2.00 -2.24 -7.52
CA HIS A 179 2.00 -1.78 -6.14
C HIS A 179 3.38 -1.23 -5.76
N LEU A 180 4.46 -1.99 -5.97
CA LEU A 180 5.82 -1.57 -5.65
C LEU A 180 6.23 -0.31 -6.40
N THR A 181 5.95 -0.26 -7.70
CA THR A 181 6.27 0.90 -8.54
C THR A 181 5.47 2.12 -8.08
N TRP A 182 4.18 1.95 -7.80
CA TRP A 182 3.30 3.03 -7.36
C TRP A 182 3.76 3.58 -6.01
N SER A 183 4.03 2.70 -5.04
CA SER A 183 4.54 3.08 -3.72
C SER A 183 5.89 3.80 -3.81
N ALA A 184 6.81 3.30 -4.63
CA ALA A 184 8.10 3.96 -4.84
C ALA A 184 7.94 5.37 -5.43
N LEU A 185 7.07 5.54 -6.43
CA LEU A 185 6.78 6.84 -7.03
C LEU A 185 6.12 7.80 -6.03
N MET A 186 5.15 7.31 -5.23
CA MET A 186 4.50 8.09 -4.18
C MET A 186 5.53 8.61 -3.15
N VAL A 187 6.38 7.73 -2.62
CA VAL A 187 7.45 8.13 -1.68
C VAL A 187 8.44 9.10 -2.33
N ARG A 188 8.81 8.86 -3.60
CA ARG A 188 9.83 9.66 -4.30
C ARG A 188 9.35 11.07 -4.67
N PHE A 189 8.08 11.22 -5.03
CA PHE A 189 7.57 12.44 -5.66
C PHE A 189 6.50 13.16 -4.85
N VAL A 190 5.68 12.46 -4.06
CA VAL A 190 4.65 13.11 -3.23
C VAL A 190 5.25 13.59 -1.91
N THR A 191 6.13 12.82 -1.26
CA THR A 191 6.79 13.24 -0.01
C THR A 191 7.44 14.64 -0.11
N PRO A 192 8.19 14.99 -1.18
CA PRO A 192 8.73 16.34 -1.33
C PRO A 192 7.70 17.47 -1.41
N LEU A 193 6.48 17.21 -1.90
CA LEU A 193 5.42 18.24 -1.96
C LEU A 193 5.00 18.71 -0.57
N TYR A 194 4.96 17.79 0.38
CA TYR A 194 4.57 18.05 1.77
C TYR A 194 5.74 18.57 2.60
N ARG A 195 6.98 18.12 2.32
CA ARG A 195 8.20 18.64 2.96
C ARG A 195 8.43 20.14 2.68
N ARG A 196 8.17 20.60 1.45
CA ARG A 196 8.39 22.01 1.05
C ARG A 196 7.40 22.98 1.70
N ARG A 197 6.18 22.54 1.98
CA ARG A 197 5.15 23.38 2.59
C ARG A 197 5.47 23.70 4.06
N GLY A 198 5.85 22.69 4.85
CA GLY A 198 6.22 22.91 6.25
C GLY A 198 7.37 23.91 6.42
N ARG A 199 8.34 23.93 5.48
CA ARG A 199 9.41 24.94 5.48
C ARG A 199 8.92 26.36 5.13
N GLY A 200 7.90 26.48 4.28
CA GLY A 200 7.32 27.77 3.90
C GLY A 200 6.46 28.39 5.00
N GLU A 201 5.74 27.57 5.77
CA GLU A 201 4.95 28.03 6.92
C GLU A 201 5.85 28.44 8.10
N LEU A 202 6.97 27.74 8.33
CA LEU A 202 7.97 28.12 9.35
C LEU A 202 8.77 29.38 9.00
N ALA A 203 8.86 29.76 7.72
CA ALA A 203 9.56 30.98 7.29
C ALA A 203 8.65 32.22 7.27
N ALA A 204 7.34 32.05 7.47
CA ALA A 204 6.33 33.10 7.40
C ALA A 204 5.72 33.47 8.77
N GLY A 205 6.15 32.81 9.85
CA GLY A 205 5.82 33.13 11.25
C GLY A 205 7.04 33.59 12.01
#